data_AF-A0A657Q834-F1
#
_entry.id   AF-A0A657Q834-F1
#
_cell.length_a   1.000
_cell.length_b   1.000
_cell.length_c   1.000
_cell.angle_alpha   90.00
_cell.angle_beta   90.00
_cell.angle_gamma   90.00
#
_symmetry.space_group_name_H-M   'P 1'
#
loop_
_entity.id
_entity.type
_entity.pdbx_description
1 polymer ?
#
loop_
_entity_poly.entity_id
_entity_poly.type
_entity_poly.pdbx_seq_one_letter_code
_entity_poly.pdbx_strand_id
1 'polypeptide(L)'
;MKKYARLIGGAVVAAVLNAPVALAADKREFVKLPDEIRDGVIVNMRDHLQTLLDLLKHLSEGDFEMAANAAETRIGLSSPASHSANYMAPLIPEEMRTIGTRMHTAASRFAERTRRGDLDQAYDALGVITAACTTCHYRYRIR
;
A
#
# COMPACT_ATOMS: atom_id res chain seq x y z
N MET A 1 61.59 -37.00 -15.77
CA MET A 1 61.73 -36.31 -17.07
C MET A 1 60.38 -36.28 -17.77
N LYS A 2 60.07 -35.17 -18.48
CA LYS A 2 58.83 -34.82 -19.24
C LYS A 2 57.82 -34.01 -18.41
N LYS A 3 58.06 -32.71 -18.22
CA LYS A 3 57.79 -31.54 -19.10
C LYS A 3 56.37 -30.98 -18.84
N TYR A 4 56.30 -29.98 -17.96
CA TYR A 4 55.19 -29.04 -17.83
C TYR A 4 55.10 -28.20 -19.10
N ALA A 5 53.99 -28.27 -19.83
CA ALA A 5 53.66 -27.33 -20.89
C ALA A 5 52.60 -26.36 -20.33
N ARG A 6 53.04 -25.13 -20.06
CA ARG A 6 52.17 -23.99 -19.78
C ARG A 6 51.36 -23.71 -21.04
N LEU A 7 50.03 -23.83 -20.98
CA LEU A 7 49.14 -23.27 -21.98
C LEU A 7 48.64 -21.91 -21.50
N ILE A 8 48.87 -20.95 -22.39
CA ILE A 8 48.71 -19.51 -22.28
C ILE A 8 47.24 -19.18 -22.04
N GLY A 9 47.00 -18.29 -21.07
CA GLY A 9 45.68 -17.76 -20.76
C GLY A 9 45.13 -16.98 -21.95
N GLY A 10 44.02 -17.48 -22.50
CA GLY A 10 43.11 -16.69 -23.32
C GLY A 10 42.00 -16.17 -22.43
N ALA A 11 42.11 -14.93 -21.96
CA ALA A 11 41.00 -14.24 -21.33
C ALA A 11 39.92 -14.01 -22.40
N VAL A 12 38.90 -14.87 -22.43
CA VAL A 12 37.66 -14.60 -23.15
C VAL A 12 36.96 -13.48 -22.38
N VAL A 13 37.21 -12.24 -22.78
CA VAL A 13 36.42 -11.09 -22.33
C VAL A 13 35.06 -11.24 -23.00
N ALA A 14 34.11 -11.83 -22.28
CA ALA A 14 32.70 -11.81 -22.66
C ALA A 14 32.23 -10.35 -22.58
N ALA A 15 32.13 -9.70 -23.74
CA ALA A 15 31.50 -8.40 -23.86
C ALA A 15 30.01 -8.56 -23.54
N VAL A 16 29.64 -8.26 -22.29
CA VAL A 16 28.25 -8.11 -21.89
C VAL A 16 27.73 -6.85 -22.58
N LEU A 17 26.95 -7.03 -23.65
CA LEU A 17 26.21 -5.95 -24.30
C LEU A 17 25.18 -5.42 -23.29
N ASN A 18 25.45 -4.26 -22.68
CA ASN A 18 24.46 -3.49 -21.94
C ASN A 18 23.44 -2.91 -22.93
N ALA A 19 22.43 -3.72 -23.30
CA ALA A 19 21.24 -3.18 -23.94
C ALA A 19 20.55 -2.24 -22.94
N PRO A 20 20.16 -1.00 -23.35
CA PRO A 20 19.37 -0.14 -22.48
C PRO A 20 18.04 -0.82 -22.22
N VAL A 21 17.77 -1.17 -20.96
CA VAL A 21 16.43 -1.57 -20.53
C VAL A 21 15.54 -0.35 -20.69
N ALA A 22 14.68 -0.36 -21.71
CA ALA A 22 13.68 0.68 -21.88
C ALA A 22 12.75 0.65 -20.65
N LEU A 23 12.77 1.73 -19.86
CA LEU A 23 11.82 1.91 -18.77
C LEU A 23 10.42 1.99 -19.40
N ALA A 24 9.57 1.01 -19.09
CA ALA A 24 8.18 1.04 -19.51
C ALA A 24 7.51 2.32 -18.98
N ALA A 25 6.80 3.02 -19.85
CA ALA A 25 6.06 4.22 -19.45
C ALA A 25 5.04 3.88 -18.35
N ASP A 26 4.95 4.74 -17.33
CA ASP A 26 3.97 4.61 -16.26
C ASP A 26 2.56 4.83 -16.81
N LYS A 27 1.79 3.75 -16.93
CA LYS A 27 0.43 3.74 -17.50
C LYS A 27 -0.65 4.16 -16.50
N ARG A 28 -0.28 4.49 -15.26
CA ARG A 28 -1.24 4.92 -14.24
C ARG A 28 -1.86 6.26 -14.61
N GLU A 29 -3.14 6.38 -14.32
CA GLU A 29 -3.89 7.61 -14.51
C GLU A 29 -3.39 8.69 -13.56
N PHE A 30 -3.10 9.86 -14.13
CA PHE A 30 -2.67 11.00 -13.36
C PHE A 30 -3.86 11.74 -12.79
N VAL A 31 -4.01 11.71 -11.47
CA VAL A 31 -5.03 12.49 -10.78
C VAL A 31 -4.42 13.82 -10.39
N LYS A 32 -4.78 14.88 -11.13
CA LYS A 32 -4.29 16.24 -10.88
C LYS A 32 -5.06 16.87 -9.73
N LEU A 33 -4.43 16.99 -8.57
CA LEU A 33 -4.99 17.61 -7.38
C LEU A 33 -4.31 18.97 -7.11
N PRO A 34 -5.00 19.93 -6.46
CA PRO A 34 -4.35 21.07 -5.83
C PRO A 34 -3.30 20.62 -4.82
N ASP A 35 -2.23 21.40 -4.66
CA ASP A 35 -1.04 21.01 -3.89
C ASP A 35 -1.40 20.62 -2.44
N GLU A 36 -2.21 21.43 -1.76
CA GLU A 36 -2.61 21.19 -0.37
C GLU A 36 -3.39 19.89 -0.22
N ILE A 37 -4.24 19.57 -1.20
CA ILE A 37 -5.07 18.36 -1.18
C ILE A 37 -4.22 17.14 -1.49
N ARG A 38 -3.33 17.22 -2.50
CA ARG A 38 -2.37 16.16 -2.80
C ARG A 38 -1.56 15.79 -1.57
N ASP A 39 -1.01 16.79 -0.90
CA ASP A 39 -0.13 16.58 0.25
C ASP A 39 -0.90 15.95 1.42
N GLY A 40 -2.13 16.42 1.70
CA GLY A 40 -3.02 15.79 2.68
C GLY A 40 -3.34 14.33 2.36
N VAL A 41 -3.62 14.00 1.09
CA VAL A 41 -3.85 12.61 0.66
C VAL A 41 -2.59 11.75 0.87
N ILE A 42 -1.40 12.23 0.52
CA ILE A 42 -0.14 11.50 0.70
C ILE A 42 0.16 11.27 2.20
N VAL A 43 -0.09 12.27 3.04
CA VAL A 43 0.06 12.15 4.50
C VAL A 43 -0.87 11.06 5.03
N ASN A 44 -2.16 11.09 4.66
CA ASN A 44 -3.13 10.07 5.09
C ASN A 44 -2.74 8.66 4.61
N MET A 45 -2.26 8.52 3.37
CA MET A 45 -1.79 7.22 2.85
C MET A 45 -0.62 6.65 3.66
N ARG A 46 0.35 7.50 4.05
CA ARG A 46 1.47 7.09 4.90
C ARG A 46 1.01 6.72 6.31
N ASP A 47 0.06 7.48 6.85
CA ASP A 47 -0.56 7.20 8.15
C ASP A 47 -1.27 5.84 8.16
N HIS A 48 -2.04 5.54 7.11
CA HIS A 48 -2.73 4.26 6.96
C HIS A 48 -1.73 3.09 6.82
N LEU A 49 -0.62 3.27 6.11
CA LEU A 49 0.43 2.26 6.02
C LEU A 49 1.08 1.99 7.38
N GLN A 50 1.35 3.03 8.17
CA GLN A 50 1.84 2.86 9.54
C GLN A 50 0.80 2.14 10.41
N THR A 51 -0.47 2.50 10.27
CA THR A 51 -1.55 1.84 11.01
C THR A 51 -1.61 0.35 10.69
N LEU A 52 -1.46 -0.07 9.43
CA LEU A 52 -1.41 -1.50 9.06
C LEU A 52 -0.31 -2.26 9.81
N LEU A 53 0.87 -1.66 9.99
CA LEU A 53 1.94 -2.25 10.79
C LEU A 53 1.52 -2.37 12.26
N ASP A 54 0.91 -1.33 12.82
CA ASP A 54 0.42 -1.33 14.21
C ASP A 54 -0.66 -2.40 14.42
N LEU A 55 -1.57 -2.59 13.46
CA LEU A 55 -2.58 -3.66 13.50
C LEU A 55 -1.94 -5.04 13.58
N LEU A 56 -0.97 -5.32 12.70
CA LEU A 56 -0.27 -6.61 12.67
C LEU A 56 0.50 -6.85 13.98
N LYS A 57 1.13 -5.81 14.52
CA LYS A 57 1.83 -5.87 15.81
C LYS A 57 0.86 -6.23 16.94
N HIS A 58 -0.23 -5.48 17.10
CA HIS A 58 -1.22 -5.74 18.14
C HIS A 58 -1.87 -7.12 18.00
N LEU A 59 -2.19 -7.56 16.77
CA LEU A 59 -2.67 -8.92 16.54
C LEU A 59 -1.66 -9.98 16.99
N SER A 60 -0.36 -9.78 16.72
CA SER A 60 0.70 -10.72 17.13
C SER A 60 0.90 -10.77 18.65
N GLU A 61 0.59 -9.69 19.35
CA GLU A 61 0.67 -9.58 20.81
C GLU A 61 -0.63 -10.06 21.51
N GLY A 62 -1.70 -10.30 20.76
CA GLY A 62 -3.03 -10.64 21.29
C GLY A 62 -3.83 -9.41 21.77
N ASP A 63 -3.35 -8.21 21.49
CA ASP A 63 -3.93 -6.93 21.92
C ASP A 63 -5.08 -6.48 21.01
N PHE A 64 -6.14 -7.28 20.96
CA PHE A 64 -7.26 -7.09 20.03
C PHE A 64 -7.98 -5.74 20.19
N GLU A 65 -8.13 -5.24 21.41
CA GLU A 65 -8.71 -3.91 21.64
C GLU A 65 -7.83 -2.79 21.06
N MET A 66 -6.51 -2.90 21.16
CA MET A 66 -5.60 -1.91 20.58
C MET A 66 -5.63 -1.96 19.05
N ALA A 67 -5.62 -3.16 18.47
CA ALA A 67 -5.78 -3.35 17.03
C ALA A 67 -7.11 -2.73 16.54
N ALA A 68 -8.22 -3.00 17.22
CA ALA A 68 -9.52 -2.47 16.83
C ALA A 68 -9.59 -0.95 16.93
N ASN A 69 -9.05 -0.38 18.02
CA ASN A 69 -9.04 1.07 18.21
C ASN A 69 -8.17 1.78 17.17
N ALA A 70 -6.97 1.26 16.88
CA ALA A 70 -6.11 1.81 15.84
C ALA A 70 -6.80 1.77 14.46
N ALA A 71 -7.44 0.65 14.11
CA ALA A 71 -8.15 0.53 12.84
C ALA A 71 -9.29 1.55 12.73
N GLU A 72 -10.16 1.64 13.74
CA GLU A 72 -11.34 2.52 13.69
C GLU A 72 -10.97 4.00 13.67
N THR A 73 -10.01 4.40 14.50
CA THR A 73 -9.69 5.83 14.69
C THR A 73 -8.79 6.40 13.60
N ARG A 74 -7.97 5.57 12.96
CA ARG A 74 -6.99 6.03 11.96
C ARG A 74 -7.36 5.71 10.52
N ILE A 75 -8.09 4.62 10.29
CA ILE A 75 -8.55 4.24 8.94
C ILE A 75 -10.08 4.13 8.89
N GLY A 76 -10.77 3.81 9.99
CA GLY A 76 -12.21 3.55 9.98
C GLY A 76 -13.07 4.74 9.57
N LEU A 77 -14.37 4.50 9.57
CA LEU A 77 -15.38 5.53 9.28
C LEU A 77 -15.35 6.67 10.29
N SER A 78 -14.85 6.46 11.51
CA SER A 78 -14.66 7.52 12.50
C SER A 78 -13.37 8.33 12.31
N SER A 79 -12.49 7.98 11.36
CA SER A 79 -11.23 8.69 11.16
C SER A 79 -11.42 10.12 10.62
N PRO A 80 -10.55 11.09 10.95
CA PRO A 80 -10.65 12.44 10.38
C PRO A 80 -10.59 12.47 8.84
N ALA A 81 -9.86 11.52 8.23
CA ALA A 81 -9.75 11.40 6.77
C ALA A 81 -11.09 11.02 6.10
N SER A 82 -11.96 10.28 6.78
CA SER A 82 -13.28 9.94 6.22
C SER A 82 -14.19 11.17 6.13
N HIS A 83 -14.04 12.14 7.04
CA HIS A 83 -14.89 13.33 7.14
C HIS A 83 -14.63 14.33 6.00
N SER A 84 -13.41 14.38 5.46
CA SER A 84 -13.04 15.28 4.36
C SER A 84 -13.49 14.78 2.98
N ALA A 85 -14.08 13.58 2.89
CA ALA A 85 -14.47 12.95 1.62
C ALA A 85 -15.42 13.81 0.77
N ASN A 86 -16.35 14.55 1.39
CA ASN A 86 -17.33 15.37 0.69
C ASN A 86 -16.68 16.59 0.00
N TYR A 87 -15.70 17.22 0.63
CA TYR A 87 -15.00 18.37 0.06
C TYR A 87 -14.09 17.95 -1.10
N MET A 88 -13.45 16.79 -0.99
CA MET A 88 -12.55 16.26 -2.03
C MET A 88 -13.30 15.60 -3.19
N ALA A 89 -14.59 15.30 -3.03
CA ALA A 89 -15.39 14.52 -3.97
C ALA A 89 -15.29 14.97 -5.45
N PRO A 90 -15.37 16.27 -5.78
CA PRO A 90 -15.30 16.73 -7.18
C PRO A 90 -13.91 16.60 -7.81
N LEU A 91 -12.86 16.46 -6.99
CA LEU A 91 -11.46 16.48 -7.42
C LEU A 91 -10.87 15.07 -7.60
N ILE A 92 -11.56 14.05 -7.08
CA ILE A 92 -11.10 12.67 -7.05
C ILE A 92 -12.02 11.81 -7.94
N PRO A 93 -11.47 10.97 -8.86
CA PRO A 93 -12.25 10.07 -9.69
C PRO A 93 -13.20 9.18 -8.87
N GLU A 94 -14.39 8.90 -9.39
CA GLU A 94 -15.42 8.10 -8.70
C GLU A 94 -14.88 6.73 -8.25
N GLU A 95 -14.14 6.04 -9.10
CA GLU A 95 -13.50 4.76 -8.77
C GLU A 95 -12.52 4.89 -7.60
N MET A 96 -11.70 5.94 -7.58
CA MET A 96 -10.75 6.21 -6.49
C MET A 96 -11.49 6.50 -5.18
N ARG A 97 -12.62 7.22 -5.23
CA ARG A 97 -13.48 7.46 -4.05
C ARG A 97 -14.09 6.15 -3.54
N THR A 98 -14.58 5.31 -4.44
CA THR A 98 -15.13 3.99 -4.11
C THR A 98 -14.09 3.10 -3.43
N ILE A 99 -12.85 3.09 -3.91
CA ILE A 99 -11.75 2.35 -3.27
C ILE A 99 -11.52 2.86 -1.84
N GLY A 100 -11.45 4.18 -1.65
CA GLY A 100 -11.28 4.80 -0.33
C GLY A 100 -12.43 4.47 0.63
N THR A 101 -13.68 4.63 0.20
CA THR A 101 -14.86 4.29 1.02
C THR A 101 -14.85 2.83 1.44
N ARG A 102 -14.56 1.91 0.51
CA ARG A 102 -14.46 0.47 0.83
C ARG A 102 -13.37 0.19 1.87
N MET A 103 -12.23 0.86 1.77
CA MET A 103 -11.14 0.74 2.75
C MET A 103 -11.59 1.22 4.14
N HIS A 104 -12.20 2.39 4.24
CA HIS A 104 -12.69 2.94 5.52
C HIS A 104 -13.76 2.02 6.14
N THR A 105 -14.71 1.52 5.35
CA THR A 105 -15.71 0.55 5.81
C THR A 105 -15.07 -0.77 6.27
N ALA A 106 -14.08 -1.28 5.54
CA ALA A 106 -13.36 -2.49 5.90
C ALA A 106 -12.57 -2.33 7.21
N ALA A 107 -11.97 -1.17 7.46
CA ALA A 107 -11.31 -0.87 8.72
C ALA A 107 -12.28 -0.87 9.92
N SER A 108 -13.47 -0.30 9.76
CA SER A 108 -14.49 -0.37 10.82
C SER A 108 -15.00 -1.80 11.04
N ARG A 109 -15.14 -2.59 9.96
CA ARG A 109 -15.47 -4.02 10.06
C ARG A 109 -14.36 -4.79 10.76
N PHE A 110 -13.09 -4.54 10.44
CA PHE A 110 -11.95 -5.12 11.13
C PHE A 110 -12.03 -4.82 12.63
N ALA A 111 -12.25 -3.55 13.00
CA ALA A 111 -12.36 -3.16 14.40
C ALA A 111 -13.48 -3.90 15.14
N GLU A 112 -14.69 -4.01 14.54
CA GLU A 112 -15.79 -4.78 15.09
C GLU A 112 -15.42 -6.26 15.31
N ARG A 113 -14.84 -6.91 14.29
CA ARG A 113 -14.53 -8.35 14.32
C ARG A 113 -13.41 -8.68 15.28
N THR A 114 -12.37 -7.87 15.31
CA THR A 114 -11.24 -8.05 16.22
C THR A 114 -11.68 -7.93 17.68
N ARG A 115 -12.55 -6.97 18.05
CA ARG A 115 -13.11 -6.87 19.42
C ARG A 115 -13.92 -8.09 19.83
N ARG A 116 -14.58 -8.74 18.88
CA ARG A 116 -15.37 -9.96 19.14
C ARG A 116 -14.53 -11.24 19.19
N GLY A 117 -13.25 -11.16 18.83
CA GLY A 117 -12.39 -12.34 18.66
C GLY A 117 -12.69 -13.13 17.39
N ASP A 118 -13.45 -12.57 16.44
CA ASP A 118 -13.78 -13.19 15.15
C ASP A 118 -12.57 -13.07 14.18
N LEU A 119 -11.44 -13.70 14.50
CA LEU A 119 -10.16 -13.46 13.83
C LEU A 119 -10.17 -13.77 12.33
N ASP A 120 -10.85 -14.83 11.89
CA ASP A 120 -10.98 -15.14 10.45
C ASP A 120 -11.62 -13.97 9.69
N GLN A 121 -12.70 -13.42 10.23
CA GLN A 121 -13.39 -12.27 9.62
C GLN A 121 -12.60 -10.97 9.77
N ALA A 122 -11.80 -10.83 10.83
CA ALA A 122 -10.87 -9.72 10.97
C ALA A 122 -9.80 -9.78 9.87
N TYR A 123 -9.21 -10.96 9.60
CA TYR A 123 -8.22 -11.12 8.54
C TYR A 123 -8.82 -10.91 7.14
N ASP A 124 -10.06 -11.36 6.89
CA ASP A 124 -10.77 -11.03 5.64
C ASP A 124 -10.90 -9.51 5.45
N ALA A 125 -11.31 -8.79 6.50
CA ALA A 125 -11.42 -7.34 6.46
C ALA A 125 -10.05 -6.67 6.27
N LEU A 126 -9.00 -7.17 6.92
CA LEU A 126 -7.63 -6.69 6.74
C LEU A 126 -7.15 -6.87 5.29
N GLY A 127 -7.49 -8.01 4.67
CA GLY A 127 -7.25 -8.27 3.25
C GLY A 127 -7.91 -7.22 2.34
N VAL A 128 -9.14 -6.81 2.65
CA VAL A 128 -9.82 -5.72 1.90
C VAL A 128 -9.12 -4.37 2.08
N ILE A 129 -8.64 -4.04 3.29
CA ILE A 129 -7.87 -2.81 3.54
C ILE A 129 -6.58 -2.82 2.68
N THR A 130 -5.82 -3.91 2.71
CA THR A 130 -4.58 -4.03 1.94
C THR A 130 -4.83 -4.04 0.42
N ALA A 131 -5.93 -4.64 -0.04
CA ALA A 131 -6.33 -4.64 -1.44
C ALA A 131 -6.62 -3.22 -1.96
N ALA A 132 -7.12 -2.32 -1.12
CA ALA A 132 -7.33 -0.92 -1.51
C ALA A 132 -6.00 -0.23 -1.84
N CYS A 133 -4.94 -0.49 -1.07
CA CYS A 133 -3.61 0.06 -1.32
C CYS A 133 -3.08 -0.37 -2.69
N THR A 134 -3.12 -1.67 -2.99
CA THR A 134 -2.59 -2.21 -4.25
C THR A 134 -3.43 -1.80 -5.45
N THR A 135 -4.76 -1.80 -5.31
CA THR A 135 -5.68 -1.35 -6.38
C THR A 135 -5.44 0.11 -6.74
N CYS A 136 -5.36 1.00 -5.73
CA CYS A 136 -5.10 2.42 -5.96
C CYS A 136 -3.71 2.64 -6.59
N HIS A 137 -2.67 2.00 -6.04
CA HIS A 137 -1.29 2.17 -6.53
C HIS A 137 -1.05 1.58 -7.92
N TYR A 138 -1.83 0.58 -8.33
CA TYR A 138 -1.79 0.02 -9.68
C TYR A 138 -2.49 0.92 -10.70
N ARG A 139 -3.52 1.66 -10.29
CA ARG A 139 -4.37 2.44 -11.22
C ARG A 139 -3.99 3.90 -11.31
N TYR A 140 -3.58 4.52 -10.20
CA TYR A 140 -3.43 5.96 -10.08
C TYR A 140 -2.02 6.37 -9.67
N ARG A 141 -1.67 7.59 -10.07
CA ARG A 141 -0.52 8.32 -9.54
C ARG A 141 -0.96 9.72 -9.15
N ILE A 142 -0.59 10.12 -7.94
CA ILE A 142 -0.71 11.47 -7.41
C ILE A 142 0.71 11.98 -7.20
N ARG A 143 1.12 13.01 -7.95
CA ARG A 143 2.44 13.65 -7.85
C ARG A 143 2.32 15.12 -8.22
#